data_AF-A0A370E1D6-F1
#
_entry.id   AF-A0A370E1D6-F1
#
_cell.length_a   1.000
_cell.length_b   1.000
_cell.length_c   1.000
_cell.angle_alpha   90.00
_cell.angle_beta   90.00
_cell.angle_gamma   90.00
#
_symmetry.space_group_name_H-M   'P 1'
#
loop_
_entity.id
_entity.type
_entity.pdbx_description
1 polymer ?
#
loop_
_entity_poly.entity_id
_entity_poly.type
_entity_poly.pdbx_seq_one_letter_code
_entity_poly.pdbx_strand_id
1 'polypeptide(L)'
;MFKIVLSNQTLLQFAFSNKIGRALVRGNLLKLSSYSDRSVADHIYTSIKLNNRTSKESRANRFQDIDQHTVDLLKEFDKPVFHDVGVSSGITSFELYSLLQDQGVSSSFNISDKFAKIYYEKTPLYTKIYDSEKIP
;
A
#
# COMPACT_ATOMS: atom_id res chain seq x y z
N MET A 1 4.99 -5.19 -22.09
CA MET A 1 3.88 -4.28 -22.46
C MET A 1 4.30 -2.86 -22.11
N PHE A 2 4.43 -2.00 -23.11
CA PHE A 2 4.82 -0.60 -22.94
C PHE A 2 3.77 0.14 -22.09
N LYS A 3 4.20 0.92 -21.10
CA LYS A 3 3.31 1.74 -20.27
C LYS A 3 3.79 3.18 -20.26
N ILE A 4 2.85 4.10 -20.41
CA ILE A 4 3.10 5.55 -20.35
C ILE A 4 3.02 5.98 -18.89
N VAL A 5 4.08 6.59 -18.37
CA VAL A 5 4.13 7.11 -17.00
C VAL A 5 3.75 8.59 -17.02
N LEU A 6 2.66 8.95 -16.32
CA LEU A 6 2.20 10.33 -16.21
C LEU A 6 2.36 10.84 -14.77
N SER A 7 2.61 12.15 -14.68
CA SER A 7 2.71 12.88 -13.40
C SER A 7 1.62 13.96 -13.25
N ASN A 8 0.84 14.22 -14.31
CA ASN A 8 -0.23 15.19 -14.28
C ASN A 8 -1.52 14.51 -13.79
N GLN A 9 -2.10 15.04 -12.71
CA GLN A 9 -3.28 14.44 -12.06
C GLN A 9 -4.50 14.39 -12.98
N THR A 10 -4.80 15.47 -13.70
CA THR A 10 -5.96 15.54 -14.60
C THR A 10 -5.89 14.48 -15.72
N LEU A 11 -4.70 14.30 -16.29
CA LEU A 11 -4.49 13.25 -17.30
C LEU A 11 -4.58 11.84 -16.69
N LEU A 12 -4.12 11.66 -15.45
CA LEU A 12 -4.27 10.40 -14.73
C LEU A 12 -5.73 10.08 -14.43
N GLN A 13 -6.53 11.06 -13.97
CA GLN A 13 -7.97 10.91 -13.76
C GLN A 13 -8.66 10.49 -15.07
N PHE A 14 -8.35 11.18 -16.17
CA PHE A 14 -8.90 10.84 -17.48
C PHE A 14 -8.50 9.42 -17.90
N ALA A 15 -7.23 9.06 -17.77
CA ALA A 15 -6.75 7.72 -18.11
C ALA A 15 -7.39 6.63 -17.22
N PHE A 16 -7.61 6.92 -15.94
CA PHE A 16 -8.18 5.96 -14.98
C PHE A 16 -9.69 5.82 -15.10
N SER A 17 -10.38 6.78 -15.73
CA SER A 17 -11.82 6.72 -15.97
C SER A 17 -12.25 5.50 -16.82
N ASN A 18 -11.37 4.98 -17.69
CA ASN A 18 -11.70 3.89 -18.61
C ASN A 18 -10.69 2.73 -18.56
N LYS A 19 -11.09 1.57 -19.10
CA LYS A 19 -10.32 0.31 -19.01
C LYS A 19 -9.03 0.33 -19.83
N ILE A 20 -9.05 0.96 -21.00
CA ILE A 20 -7.91 1.02 -21.91
C ILE A 20 -6.82 1.92 -21.32
N GLY A 21 -7.19 3.10 -20.83
CA GLY A 21 -6.27 4.02 -20.15
C GLY A 21 -5.62 3.38 -18.93
N ARG A 22 -6.37 2.66 -18.09
CA ARG A 22 -5.81 1.90 -16.95
C ARG A 22 -4.80 0.81 -17.35
N ALA A 23 -4.97 0.22 -18.54
CA ALA A 23 -4.05 -0.80 -19.04
C ALA A 23 -2.73 -0.20 -19.55
N LEU A 24 -2.79 0.98 -20.19
CA LEU A 24 -1.68 1.61 -20.88
C LEU A 24 -0.93 2.65 -20.04
N VAL A 25 -1.59 3.26 -19.05
CA VAL A 25 -1.05 4.37 -18.26
C VAL A 25 -0.72 3.93 -16.84
N ARG A 26 0.36 4.48 -16.29
CA ARG A 26 0.74 4.39 -14.87
C ARG A 26 1.02 5.78 -14.31
N GLY A 27 0.70 5.97 -13.04
CA GLY A 27 1.12 7.17 -12.32
C GLY A 27 2.58 7.08 -11.89
N ASN A 28 3.23 8.24 -11.81
CA ASN A 28 4.57 8.34 -11.27
C ASN A 28 4.53 8.17 -9.74
N LEU A 29 5.10 7.07 -9.25
CA LEU A 29 5.16 6.72 -7.83
C LEU A 29 5.95 7.74 -7.00
N LEU A 30 7.00 8.34 -7.57
CA LEU A 30 7.83 9.34 -6.89
C LEU A 30 7.06 10.64 -6.60
N LYS A 31 5.88 10.80 -7.21
CA LYS A 31 5.02 11.98 -7.06
C LYS A 31 3.73 11.68 -6.30
N LEU A 32 3.65 10.53 -5.62
CA LEU A 32 2.47 10.12 -4.84
C LEU A 32 2.00 11.20 -3.86
N SER A 33 2.92 11.84 -3.14
CA SER A 33 2.63 12.91 -2.19
C SER A 33 2.16 14.22 -2.82
N SER A 34 2.30 14.38 -4.14
CA SER A 34 1.93 15.60 -4.88
C SER A 34 0.55 15.53 -5.54
N TYR A 35 -0.12 14.39 -5.50
CA TYR A 35 -1.48 14.26 -6.01
C TYR A 35 -2.48 14.71 -4.92
N SER A 36 -3.28 15.73 -5.22
CA SER A 36 -4.31 16.24 -4.31
C SER A 36 -5.56 15.34 -4.27
N ASP A 37 -5.82 14.59 -5.35
CA ASP A 37 -6.92 13.64 -5.41
C ASP A 37 -6.48 12.26 -4.90
N ARG A 38 -7.02 11.89 -3.74
CA ARG A 38 -6.82 10.58 -3.11
C ARG A 38 -7.17 9.41 -4.05
N SER A 39 -8.22 9.54 -4.87
CA SER A 39 -8.64 8.44 -5.77
C SER A 39 -7.57 8.10 -6.82
N VAL A 40 -6.80 9.10 -7.26
CA VAL A 40 -5.68 8.90 -8.19
C VAL A 40 -4.52 8.22 -7.47
N ALA A 41 -4.19 8.68 -6.26
CA ALA A 41 -3.15 8.06 -5.45
C ALA A 41 -3.48 6.60 -5.10
N ASP A 42 -4.72 6.32 -4.69
CA ASP A 42 -5.21 4.98 -4.34
C ASP A 42 -5.18 4.05 -5.55
N HIS A 43 -5.53 4.56 -6.74
CA HIS A 43 -5.42 3.77 -7.98
C HIS A 43 -3.97 3.45 -8.32
N ILE A 44 -3.04 4.40 -8.12
CA ILE A 44 -1.61 4.18 -8.32
C ILE A 44 -1.11 3.10 -7.35
N TYR A 45 -1.44 3.21 -6.06
CA TYR A 45 -1.09 2.23 -5.02
C TYR A 45 -1.58 0.82 -5.36
N THR A 46 -2.86 0.68 -5.71
CA THR A 46 -3.46 -0.62 -6.05
C THR A 46 -2.93 -1.21 -7.35
N SER A 47 -2.32 -0.40 -8.22
CA SER A 47 -1.76 -0.85 -9.50
C SER A 47 -0.33 -1.43 -9.42
N ILE A 48 0.31 -1.38 -8.24
CA ILE A 48 1.66 -1.89 -7.99
C ILE A 48 1.63 -3.42 -8.00
N LYS A 49 2.51 -4.02 -8.82
CA LYS A 49 2.68 -5.49 -8.89
C LYS A 49 4.08 -5.85 -8.42
N LEU A 50 4.18 -6.87 -7.58
CA LEU A 50 5.44 -7.45 -7.13
C LEU A 50 6.05 -8.35 -8.22
N ASN A 51 7.34 -8.68 -8.05
CA ASN A 51 8.13 -9.43 -9.05
C ASN A 51 7.54 -10.81 -9.40
N ASN A 52 6.78 -11.42 -8.49
CA ASN A 52 6.07 -12.69 -8.70
C ASN A 52 4.67 -12.52 -9.35
N ARG A 53 4.37 -11.34 -9.93
CA ARG A 53 3.06 -10.96 -10.49
C ARG A 53 1.91 -10.91 -9.48
N THR A 54 2.19 -11.04 -8.18
CA THR A 54 1.19 -10.80 -7.15
C THR A 54 0.97 -9.29 -7.00
N SER A 55 -0.27 -8.90 -6.76
CA SER A 55 -0.64 -7.55 -6.32
C SER A 55 -1.23 -7.67 -4.92
N LYS A 56 -0.67 -6.96 -3.94
CA LYS A 56 -1.37 -6.74 -2.67
C LYS A 56 -2.33 -5.58 -2.91
N GLU A 57 -3.56 -5.89 -3.34
CA GLU A 57 -4.66 -4.93 -3.22
C GLU A 57 -5.16 -5.00 -1.77
N SER A 58 -4.94 -3.94 -0.99
CA SER A 58 -5.74 -3.68 0.20
C SER A 58 -6.53 -2.39 -0.02
N ARG A 59 -7.80 -2.40 0.40
CA ARG A 59 -8.71 -1.26 0.33
C ARG A 59 -9.14 -0.92 1.74
N ALA A 60 -9.49 0.34 1.97
CA ALA A 60 -10.08 0.75 3.24
C ALA A 60 -11.36 -0.05 3.54
N ASN A 61 -11.63 -0.32 4.82
CA ASN A 61 -12.78 -1.09 5.32
C ASN A 61 -12.87 -2.52 4.75
N ARG A 62 -11.74 -3.14 4.42
CA ARG A 62 -11.72 -4.49 3.83
C ARG A 62 -12.31 -5.56 4.76
N PHE A 63 -12.17 -5.38 6.06
CA PHE A 63 -12.49 -6.38 7.09
C PHE A 63 -13.50 -5.87 8.12
N GLN A 64 -14.34 -4.89 7.73
CA GLN A 64 -15.32 -4.27 8.63
C GLN A 64 -16.24 -5.29 9.34
N ASP A 65 -16.48 -6.43 8.70
CA ASP A 65 -17.34 -7.51 9.18
C ASP A 65 -16.68 -8.31 10.32
N ILE A 66 -15.35 -8.44 10.30
CA ILE A 66 -14.59 -9.17 11.31
C ILE A 66 -13.90 -8.24 12.32
N ASP A 67 -13.73 -6.95 12.00
CA ASP A 67 -13.03 -5.99 12.86
C ASP A 67 -13.73 -5.84 14.21
N GLN A 68 -15.06 -5.79 14.24
CA GLN A 68 -15.79 -5.69 15.51
C GLN A 68 -15.65 -6.95 16.37
N HIS A 69 -15.77 -8.14 15.77
CA HIS A 69 -15.54 -9.41 16.47
C HIS A 69 -14.09 -9.51 16.99
N THR A 70 -13.15 -8.98 16.22
CA THR A 70 -11.74 -8.93 16.59
C THR A 70 -11.53 -7.99 17.79
N VAL A 71 -12.15 -6.80 17.79
CA VAL A 71 -12.11 -5.88 18.94
C VAL A 71 -12.71 -6.49 20.20
N ASP A 72 -13.86 -7.16 20.08
CA ASP A 72 -14.52 -7.78 21.23
C ASP A 72 -13.64 -8.85 21.87
N LEU A 73 -12.98 -9.68 21.05
CA LEU A 73 -11.98 -10.65 21.52
C LEU A 73 -10.79 -9.95 22.19
N LEU A 74 -10.26 -8.88 21.59
CA LEU A 74 -9.05 -8.21 22.06
C LEU A 74 -9.22 -7.45 23.38
N LYS A 75 -10.45 -7.05 23.72
CA LYS A 75 -10.78 -6.46 25.03
C LYS A 75 -10.53 -7.43 26.19
N GLU A 76 -10.52 -8.74 25.94
CA GLU A 76 -10.24 -9.75 26.96
C GLU A 76 -8.76 -9.82 27.34
N PHE A 77 -7.87 -9.17 26.57
CA PHE A 77 -6.42 -9.18 26.79
C PHE A 77 -5.93 -7.86 27.39
N ASP A 78 -4.99 -7.94 28.35
CA ASP A 78 -4.30 -6.76 28.86
C ASP A 78 -3.25 -6.29 27.85
N LYS A 79 -3.44 -5.08 27.30
CA LYS A 79 -2.54 -4.38 26.37
C LYS A 79 -2.12 -5.19 25.13
N PRO A 80 -3.05 -5.51 24.23
CA PRO A 80 -2.72 -6.21 22.99
C PRO A 80 -1.71 -5.41 22.15
N VAL A 81 -0.75 -6.14 21.57
CA VAL A 81 0.30 -5.61 20.71
C VAL A 81 0.07 -6.09 19.28
N PHE A 82 -0.07 -5.15 18.36
CA PHE A 82 -0.23 -5.41 16.94
C PHE A 82 1.09 -5.20 16.24
N HIS A 83 1.45 -6.14 15.39
CA HIS A 83 2.66 -6.05 14.60
C HIS A 83 2.33 -6.32 13.13
N ASP A 84 2.34 -5.26 12.32
CA ASP A 84 2.24 -5.38 10.87
C ASP A 84 3.62 -5.73 10.29
N VAL A 85 3.67 -6.85 9.57
CA VAL A 85 4.90 -7.44 9.05
C VAL A 85 4.83 -7.54 7.52
N GLY A 86 5.55 -6.64 6.83
CA GLY A 86 5.77 -6.64 5.37
C GLY A 86 5.35 -5.34 4.67
N VAL A 87 5.72 -5.21 3.38
CA VAL A 87 5.38 -4.10 2.45
C VAL A 87 3.87 -4.05 2.08
N SER A 88 2.99 -4.28 3.04
CA SER A 88 1.56 -3.95 2.90
C SER A 88 1.39 -2.43 3.07
N SER A 89 0.32 -1.85 2.52
CA SER A 89 0.04 -0.41 2.70
C SER A 89 -0.26 -0.02 4.16
N GLY A 90 -0.26 -0.98 5.10
CA GLY A 90 -0.57 -0.77 6.50
C GLY A 90 -2.03 -0.44 6.80
N ILE A 91 -2.82 -0.15 5.76
CA ILE A 91 -4.19 0.37 5.85
C ILE A 91 -5.03 -0.50 6.78
N THR A 92 -5.01 -1.81 6.57
CA THR A 92 -5.83 -2.75 7.34
C THR A 92 -5.44 -2.83 8.81
N SER A 93 -4.15 -2.99 9.10
CA SER A 93 -3.67 -3.13 10.48
C SER A 93 -3.83 -1.81 11.25
N PHE A 94 -3.73 -0.68 10.55
CA PHE A 94 -3.96 0.66 11.09
C PHE A 94 -5.45 0.95 11.34
N GLU A 95 -6.35 0.50 10.45
CA GLU A 95 -7.80 0.61 10.63
C GLU A 95 -8.25 -0.13 11.90
N LEU A 96 -7.80 -1.37 12.09
CA LEU A 96 -8.11 -2.14 13.29
C LEU A 96 -7.52 -1.48 14.56
N TYR A 97 -6.29 -1.00 14.50
CA TYR A 97 -5.68 -0.26 15.61
C TYR A 97 -6.48 1.00 15.97
N SER A 98 -6.90 1.78 14.97
CA SER A 98 -7.71 2.98 15.18
C SER A 98 -9.04 2.64 15.86
N LEU A 99 -9.71 1.58 15.41
CA LEU A 99 -10.96 1.10 16.01
C LEU A 99 -10.80 0.69 17.48
N LEU A 100 -9.67 0.07 17.84
CA LEU A 100 -9.35 -0.28 19.23
C LEU A 100 -9.16 0.96 20.11
N GLN A 101 -8.44 1.97 19.61
CA GLN A 101 -8.25 3.24 20.33
C GLN A 101 -9.59 3.96 20.54
N ASP A 102 -10.43 4.01 19.51
CA ASP A 102 -11.77 4.61 19.58
C ASP A 102 -12.68 3.89 20.59
N GLN A 103 -12.48 2.59 20.80
CA GLN A 103 -13.20 1.78 21.79
C GLN A 103 -12.51 1.70 23.17
N GLY A 104 -11.48 2.53 23.41
CA GLY A 104 -10.81 2.63 24.71
C GLY A 104 -9.90 1.44 25.05
N VAL A 105 -9.51 0.64 24.06
CA VAL A 105 -8.60 -0.50 24.26
C VAL A 105 -7.16 -0.02 24.15
N SER A 106 -6.50 0.09 25.31
CA SER A 106 -5.07 0.40 25.38
C SER A 106 -4.27 -0.65 24.61
N SER A 107 -3.68 -0.27 23.49
CA SER A 107 -2.95 -1.17 22.59
C SER A 107 -1.72 -0.48 22.00
N SER A 108 -0.76 -1.29 21.53
CA SER A 108 0.46 -0.81 20.87
C SER A 108 0.49 -1.25 19.41
N PHE A 109 0.90 -0.36 18.51
CA PHE A 109 1.03 -0.66 17.08
C PHE A 109 2.48 -0.58 16.62
N ASN A 110 2.99 -1.69 16.13
CA ASN A 110 4.33 -1.82 15.58
C ASN A 110 4.26 -2.14 14.09
N ILE A 111 5.18 -1.57 13.33
CA ILE A 111 5.36 -1.89 11.91
C ILE A 111 6.80 -2.35 11.73
N SER A 112 7.02 -3.47 11.06
CA SER A 112 8.35 -3.84 10.58
C SER A 112 8.30 -4.37 9.15
N ASP A 113 9.29 -3.97 8.36
CA ASP A 113 9.51 -4.60 7.07
C ASP A 113 10.24 -5.93 7.26
N LYS A 114 9.68 -7.01 6.72
CA LYS A 114 10.28 -8.35 6.81
C LYS A 114 11.33 -8.58 5.71
N PHE A 115 11.31 -7.80 4.62
CA PHE A 115 12.02 -8.18 3.40
C PHE A 115 12.74 -7.07 2.63
N ALA A 116 12.49 -5.77 2.88
CA ALA A 116 13.09 -4.76 2.02
C ALA A 116 14.59 -4.55 2.28
N LYS A 117 15.42 -5.13 1.41
CA LYS A 117 16.76 -4.61 1.12
C LYS A 117 16.66 -3.81 -0.16
N ILE A 118 16.92 -2.50 -0.06
CA ILE A 118 16.91 -1.62 -1.21
C ILE A 118 18.23 -1.79 -1.96
N TYR A 119 18.15 -2.20 -3.22
CA TYR A 119 19.27 -2.28 -4.12
C TYR A 119 19.26 -1.11 -5.10
N TYR A 120 20.46 -0.63 -5.39
CA TYR A 120 20.70 0.53 -6.23
C TYR A 120 21.66 0.17 -7.36
N GLU A 121 21.22 0.36 -8.59
CA GLU A 121 22.04 0.22 -9.79
C GLU A 121 22.02 1.53 -10.57
N LYS A 122 23.21 2.09 -10.85
CA LYS A 122 23.37 3.31 -11.65
C LYS A 122 24.19 3.01 -12.89
N THR A 123 23.62 3.30 -14.05
CA THR A 123 24.33 3.33 -15.34
C THR A 123 24.30 4.76 -15.89
N PRO A 124 25.09 5.08 -16.93
CA PRO A 124 25.01 6.38 -17.61
C PRO A 124 23.63 6.65 -18.24
N LEU A 125 22.84 5.60 -18.50
CA LEU A 125 21.58 5.69 -19.23
C LEU A 125 20.34 5.64 -18.31
N TYR A 126 20.44 5.02 -17.13
CA TYR A 126 19.32 4.94 -16.19
C TYR A 126 19.78 4.69 -14.75
N THR A 127 18.88 4.96 -13.81
CA THR A 127 18.98 4.53 -12.41
C THR A 127 17.85 3.57 -12.11
N LYS A 128 18.18 2.43 -11.48
CA LYS A 128 17.23 1.40 -11.09
C LYS A 128 17.30 1.21 -9.58
N ILE A 129 16.16 1.37 -8.92
CA ILE A 129 15.97 1.08 -7.51
C ILE A 129 14.99 -0.09 -7.44
N TYR A 130 15.37 -1.15 -6.75
CA TYR A 130 14.53 -2.34 -6.65
C TYR A 130 14.67 -3.01 -5.30
N ASP A 131 13.58 -3.66 -4.89
CA ASP A 131 13.53 -4.57 -3.74
C ASP A 131 13.73 -6.00 -4.28
N SER A 132 14.67 -6.76 -3.70
CA SER A 132 14.88 -8.16 -4.07
C SER A 132 15.25 -9.02 -2.88
N GLU A 133 14.64 -10.21 -2.78
CA GLU A 133 15.17 -11.28 -1.93
C GLU A 133 16.55 -11.72 -2.46
N LYS A 134 17.47 -11.99 -1.53
CA LYS A 134 18.85 -12.39 -1.81
C LYS A 134 18.84 -13.64 -2.69
N ILE A 135 19.11 -13.51 -3.99
CA ILE A 135 19.37 -14.67 -4.85
C ILE A 135 20.75 -15.20 -4.45
N PRO A 136 20.89 -16.50 -4.14
CA PRO A 136 22.17 -17.11 -3.79
C PRO A 136 23.21 -17.01 -4.92
#